data_AF-A0A4Y2FUX4-F1
#
_entry.id   AF-A0A4Y2FUX4-F1
#
_cell.length_a   1.000
_cell.length_b   1.000
_cell.length_c   1.000
_cell.angle_alpha   90.00
_cell.angle_beta   90.00
_cell.angle_gamma   90.00
#
_symmetry.space_group_name_H-M   'P 1'
#
loop_
_entity.id
_entity.type
_entity.pdbx_description
1 polymer ?
#
loop_
_entity_poly.entity_id
_entity_poly.type
_entity_poly.pdbx_seq_one_letter_code
_entity_poly.pdbx_strand_id
1 'polypeptide(L)'
;MATMQQKARLWFHESKSIVAVQRCFRLEYRNCRSPSKNSIKHWCEQFKETGNMYHRKCAGRPSISDEVVERVTEKCASVKETFTP
;
A
#
# COMPACT_ATOMS: atom_id res chain seq x y z
N MET A 1 8.70 14.31 1.31
CA MET A 1 8.00 14.27 2.61
C MET A 1 7.65 12.83 2.93
N ALA A 2 7.97 12.32 4.12
CA ALA A 2 7.43 11.04 4.59
C ALA A 2 5.92 11.17 4.80
N THR A 3 5.15 10.14 4.45
CA THR A 3 3.69 10.19 4.62
C THR A 3 3.33 10.26 6.10
N MET A 4 2.23 10.92 6.45
CA MET A 4 1.68 10.97 7.83
C MET A 4 1.63 9.58 8.48
N GLN A 5 1.34 8.58 7.66
CA GLN A 5 1.28 7.16 8.00
C GLN A 5 2.65 6.56 8.38
N GLN A 6 3.70 6.87 7.63
CA GLN A 6 5.07 6.44 7.94
C GLN A 6 5.59 7.05 9.25
N LYS A 7 5.33 8.34 9.50
CA LYS A 7 5.65 8.97 10.79
C LYS A 7 4.89 8.32 11.95
N ALA A 8 3.60 8.01 11.75
CA ALA A 8 2.81 7.31 12.75
C ALA A 8 3.38 5.91 13.07
N ARG A 9 3.96 5.19 12.09
CA ARG A 9 4.67 3.93 12.34
C ARG A 9 5.89 4.11 13.21
N LEU A 10 6.74 5.08 12.88
CA LEU A 10 7.97 5.33 13.64
C LEU A 10 7.64 5.60 15.11
N TRP A 11 6.65 6.47 15.34
CA TRP A 11 6.18 6.77 16.69
C TRP A 11 5.50 5.59 17.37
N PHE A 12 4.81 4.72 16.64
CA PHE A 12 4.20 3.52 17.21
C PHE A 12 5.23 2.47 17.58
N HIS A 13 6.27 2.27 16.76
CA HIS A 13 7.37 1.36 17.06
C HIS A 13 8.10 1.82 18.34
N GLU A 14 8.35 3.12 18.43
CA GLU A 14 9.03 3.73 19.58
C GLU A 14 8.17 3.70 20.85
N SER A 15 6.92 4.15 20.73
CA SER A 15 6.07 4.39 21.91
C SER A 15 5.21 3.18 22.29
N LYS A 16 5.04 2.21 21.38
CA LYS A 16 4.13 1.06 21.47
C LYS A 16 2.70 1.42 21.93
N SER A 17 2.28 2.68 21.72
CA SER A 17 1.06 3.25 22.26
C SER A 17 0.36 4.17 21.26
N ILE A 18 -0.92 3.91 21.02
CA ILE A 18 -1.77 4.69 20.11
C ILE A 18 -1.94 6.13 20.62
N VAL A 19 -2.04 6.31 21.94
CA VAL A 19 -2.24 7.63 22.56
C VAL A 19 -0.98 8.51 22.37
N ALA A 20 0.20 7.90 22.47
CA ALA A 20 1.46 8.59 22.22
C ALA A 20 1.58 9.03 20.75
N VAL A 21 1.23 8.15 19.80
CA VAL A 21 1.19 8.48 18.37
C VAL A 21 0.25 9.66 18.10
N GLN A 22 -0.94 9.68 18.69
CA GLN A 22 -1.88 10.81 18.55
C GLN A 22 -1.31 12.12 19.12
N ARG A 23 -0.61 12.05 20.27
CA ARG A 23 0.02 13.21 20.89
C ARG A 23 1.12 13.78 20.00
N CYS A 24 2.01 12.94 19.48
CA CYS A 24 3.03 13.34 18.50
C CYS A 24 2.39 13.95 17.24
N PHE A 25 1.29 13.38 16.78
CA PHE A 25 0.55 13.90 15.63
C PHE A 25 0.01 15.32 15.85
N ARG A 26 -0.57 15.57 17.03
CA ARG A 26 -1.08 16.89 17.40
C ARG A 26 0.04 17.93 17.54
N LEU A 27 1.21 17.51 18.03
CA LEU A 27 2.38 18.39 18.16
C LEU A 27 2.96 18.76 16.79
N GLU A 28 3.13 17.77 15.91
CA GLU A 28 3.76 17.97 14.61
C GLU A 28 2.87 18.73 13.64
N TYR A 29 1.58 18.39 13.59
CA TYR A 29 0.70 18.87 12.53
C TYR A 29 -0.27 19.98 12.96
N ARG A 30 -0.24 20.42 14.24
CA ARG A 30 -0.96 21.53 14.94
C ARG A 30 -2.40 21.89 14.52
N ASN A 31 -2.69 21.96 13.23
CA ASN A 31 -3.98 22.21 12.56
C ASN A 31 -4.59 20.99 11.84
N CYS A 32 -3.87 19.87 11.65
CA CYS A 32 -4.48 18.67 11.07
C CYS A 32 -5.35 17.94 12.09
N ARG A 33 -6.53 17.51 11.64
CA ARG A 33 -7.38 16.60 12.40
C ARG A 33 -6.59 15.34 12.74
N SER A 34 -6.38 15.13 14.04
CA SER A 34 -5.68 13.95 14.54
C SER A 34 -6.43 12.69 14.08
N PRO A 35 -5.74 11.69 13.51
CA PRO A 35 -6.39 10.48 13.04
C PRO A 35 -7.14 9.77 14.17
N SER A 36 -8.31 9.23 13.85
CA SER A 36 -9.16 8.57 14.83
C SER A 36 -8.44 7.38 15.46
N LYS A 37 -8.82 7.02 16.69
CA LYS A 37 -8.26 5.83 17.37
C LYS A 37 -8.41 4.56 16.50
N ASN A 38 -9.54 4.44 15.80
CA ASN A 38 -9.82 3.32 14.89
C ASN A 38 -8.89 3.33 13.67
N SER A 39 -8.64 4.51 13.08
CA SER A 39 -7.70 4.65 11.96
C SER A 39 -6.28 4.23 12.36
N ILE A 40 -5.83 4.64 13.55
CA ILE A 40 -4.49 4.28 14.03
C ILE A 40 -4.42 2.79 14.36
N LYS A 41 -5.47 2.22 14.98
CA LYS A 41 -5.54 0.78 15.25
C LYS A 41 -5.46 -0.03 13.95
N HIS A 42 -6.23 0.35 12.93
CA HIS A 42 -6.20 -0.28 11.62
C HIS A 42 -4.82 -0.20 10.97
N TRP A 43 -4.16 0.96 11.04
CA TRP A 43 -2.79 1.12 10.55
C TRP A 43 -1.77 0.24 11.28
N CYS A 44 -1.91 0.11 12.61
CA CYS A 44 -1.07 -0.78 13.42
C CYS A 44 -1.33 -2.26 13.12
N GLU A 45 -2.58 -2.67 12.93
CA GLU A 45 -2.95 -4.06 12.60
C GLU A 45 -2.45 -4.44 11.20
N GLN A 46 -2.72 -3.61 10.19
CA GLN A 46 -2.20 -3.78 8.83
C GLN A 46 -0.67 -3.86 8.81
N PHE A 47 0.01 -3.13 9.68
CA PHE A 47 1.46 -3.23 9.81
C PHE A 47 1.91 -4.56 10.39
N LYS A 48 1.29 -5.04 11.47
CA LYS A 48 1.63 -6.35 12.06
C LYS A 48 1.40 -7.49 11.08
N GLU A 49 0.34 -7.41 10.28
CA GLU A 49 -0.01 -8.47 9.33
C GLU A 49 0.82 -8.42 8.05
N THR A 50 1.05 -7.24 7.48
CA THR A 50 1.59 -7.11 6.12
C THR A 50 3.04 -6.62 6.10
N GLY A 51 3.55 -6.05 7.20
CA GLY A 51 4.85 -5.36 7.23
C GLY A 51 4.90 -4.06 6.40
N ASN A 52 3.94 -3.86 5.50
CA ASN A 52 3.86 -2.77 4.55
C ASN A 52 2.64 -1.88 4.82
N MET A 53 2.76 -0.56 4.61
CA MET A 53 1.68 0.42 4.79
C MET A 53 1.11 0.95 3.49
N TYR A 54 1.74 0.59 2.37
CA TYR A 54 1.19 0.93 1.07
C TYR A 54 -0.17 0.27 0.92
N HIS A 55 -1.09 0.98 0.26
CA HIS A 55 -2.29 0.35 -0.27
C HIS A 55 -1.84 -0.91 -1.00
N ARG A 56 -2.29 -2.09 -0.53
CA ARG A 56 -2.15 -3.33 -1.28
C ARG A 56 -2.66 -2.99 -2.67
N LYS A 57 -1.81 -3.06 -3.70
CA LYS A 57 -2.29 -2.92 -5.07
C LYS A 57 -3.41 -3.93 -5.19
N CYS A 58 -4.65 -3.47 -5.23
CA CYS A 58 -5.72 -4.29 -5.74
C CYS A 58 -5.30 -4.58 -7.17
N ALA A 59 -4.69 -5.74 -7.39
CA ALA A 59 -4.71 -6.35 -8.71
C ALA A 59 -6.21 -6.49 -8.97
N GLY A 60 -6.77 -5.56 -9.73
CA GLY A 60 -8.17 -5.61 -10.11
C GLY A 60 -8.45 -7.02 -10.62
N ARG A 61 -9.65 -7.53 -10.34
CA ARG A 61 -10.09 -8.81 -10.91
C ARG A 61 -9.80 -8.75 -12.41
N PRO A 62 -8.98 -9.65 -12.97
CA PRO A 62 -8.64 -9.59 -14.39
C PRO A 62 -9.95 -9.56 -15.19
N SER A 63 -10.16 -8.52 -15.99
CA SER A 63 -11.33 -8.43 -16.86
C SER A 63 -11.31 -9.47 -17.98
N ILE A 64 -10.19 -10.19 -18.11
CA ILE A 64 -9.87 -11.09 -19.20
C ILE A 64 -9.35 -12.39 -18.58
N SER A 65 -9.88 -13.53 -19.02
CA SER A 65 -9.41 -14.86 -18.60
C SER A 65 -8.02 -15.15 -19.15
N ASP A 66 -7.24 -15.96 -18.42
CA ASP A 66 -5.86 -16.32 -18.79
C ASP A 66 -5.77 -16.92 -20.22
N GLU A 67 -6.81 -17.62 -20.68
CA GLU A 67 -6.91 -18.18 -22.04
C GLU A 67 -6.87 -17.11 -23.15
N VAL A 68 -7.46 -15.94 -22.93
CA VAL A 68 -7.45 -14.84 -23.92
C VAL A 68 -6.08 -14.15 -23.93
N VAL A 69 -5.41 -14.09 -22.78
CA VAL A 69 -4.04 -13.57 -22.66
C VAL A 69 -3.07 -14.52 -23.38
N GLU A 70 -3.23 -15.82 -23.24
CA GLU A 70 -2.42 -16.84 -23.90
C GLU A 70 -2.53 -16.76 -25.43
N ARG A 71 -3.76 -16.65 -25.97
CA ARG A 71 -3.97 -16.47 -27.43
C ARG A 71 -3.34 -15.20 -28.00
N VAL A 72 -3.40 -14.09 -27.27
CA VAL A 72 -2.73 -12.84 -27.68
C VAL A 72 -1.21 -13.01 -27.66
N THR A 73 -0.69 -13.72 -26.66
CA THR A 73 0.75 -13.93 -26.50
C THR A 73 1.31 -14.86 -27.58
N GLU A 74 0.62 -15.96 -27.93
CA GLU A 74 1.01 -16.85 -29.05
C GLU A 74 1.01 -16.11 -30.39
N LYS A 75 -0.02 -15.30 -30.67
CA LYS A 75 -0.11 -14.54 -31.92
C LYS A 75 0.99 -13.47 -32.02
N CYS A 76 1.35 -12.86 -30.90
CA CYS A 76 2.46 -11.92 -30.83
C CYS A 76 3.84 -12.59 -30.93
N ALA A 77 3.98 -13.86 -30.49
CA ALA A 77 5.22 -14.62 -30.64
C ALA A 77 5.49 -14.99 -32.11
N SER A 78 4.47 -15.44 -32.84
CA SER A 78 4.58 -15.75 -34.27
C SER A 78 4.93 -14.52 -35.13
N VAL A 79 4.43 -13.34 -34.78
CA VAL A 79 4.80 -12.08 -35.45
C VAL A 79 6.27 -11.71 -35.20
N LYS A 80 6.84 -12.08 -34.04
CA LYS A 80 8.24 -11.78 -33.72
C LYS A 80 9.25 -12.64 -34.49
N GLU A 81 8.88 -13.87 -34.88
CA GLU A 81 9.74 -14.72 -35.73
C GLU A 81 9.86 -14.20 -37.17
N THR A 82 8.91 -13.38 -37.63
CA THR A 82 8.96 -12.78 -38.98
C THR A 82 9.78 -11.49 -39.09
N PHE A 83 10.30 -10.99 -37.96
CA PHE A 83 11.03 -9.73 -37.87
C PHE A 83 12.37 -9.94 -37.14
N THR A 84 13.17 -10.87 -37.66
CA THR A 84 14.59 -11.03 -37.25
C THR A 84 15.44 -11.04 -38.53
N PRO A 85 16.31 -10.03 -38.75
CA PRO A 85 17.15 -9.94 -39.94
C PRO A 85 18.30 -10.95 -39.93
#